data_AF-W4RJF1-F1
#
_entry.id   AF-W4RJF1-F1
#
_cell.length_a   1.000
_cell.length_b   1.000
_cell.length_c   1.000
_cell.angle_alpha   90.00
_cell.angle_beta   90.00
_cell.angle_gamma   90.00
#
_symmetry.space_group_name_H-M   'P 1'
#
loop_
_entity.id
_entity.type
_entity.pdbx_description
1 polymer ?
#
loop_
_entity_poly.entity_id
_entity_poly.type
_entity_poly.pdbx_seq_one_letter_code
_entity_poly.pdbx_strand_id
1 'polypeptide(L)'
;MDMLEKKIYFIGGKGGVGKSTTSAALALLLAQKRKKILLVSTDPAHNTGDLFHRNFSGGKIESATENLDVLEIDSEQESRNYINGVKGNLKGLVKATMLEEVNRQIDMAASSPGAEEAALFDKITSLILRNTQTMMLLFLTQHRPDIQSGS
;
A
#
# COMPACT_ATOMS: atom_id res chain seq x y z
N MET A 1 15.23 21.78 10.24
CA MET A 1 15.98 20.61 9.72
C MET A 1 15.54 19.27 10.34
N ASP A 2 14.87 19.25 11.49
CA ASP A 2 14.35 18.04 12.19
C ASP A 2 13.36 17.17 11.36
N MET A 3 12.67 17.75 10.38
CA MET A 3 11.67 17.01 9.58
C MET A 3 12.27 15.89 8.71
N LEU A 4 13.55 15.95 8.34
CA LEU A 4 14.22 14.94 7.49
C LEU A 4 14.80 13.76 8.29
N GLU A 5 14.62 13.73 9.60
CA GLU A 5 15.08 12.65 10.50
C GLU A 5 13.97 11.65 10.85
N LYS A 6 12.72 11.91 10.43
CA LYS A 6 11.61 10.99 10.68
C LYS A 6 11.82 9.67 9.93
N LYS A 7 11.40 8.56 10.54
CA LYS A 7 11.47 7.23 9.93
C LYS A 7 10.35 6.97 8.91
N ILE A 8 9.25 7.70 9.04
CA ILE A 8 8.03 7.47 8.26
C ILE A 8 7.51 8.82 7.78
N TYR A 9 7.10 8.87 6.53
CA TYR A 9 6.50 10.04 5.90
C TYR A 9 5.23 9.61 5.18
N PHE A 10 4.14 10.32 5.43
CA PHE A 10 2.87 10.15 4.71
C PHE A 10 2.64 11.37 3.83
N ILE A 11 2.56 11.16 2.51
CA ILE A 11 2.26 12.21 1.54
C ILE A 11 0.83 12.01 1.04
N GLY A 12 -0.08 12.84 1.56
CA GLY A 12 -1.49 12.88 1.20
C GLY A 12 -1.91 14.22 0.57
N GLY A 13 -3.10 14.24 -0.04
CA GLY A 13 -3.65 15.43 -0.70
C GLY A 13 -4.50 15.10 -1.94
N LYS A 14 -5.16 16.10 -2.51
CA LYS A 14 -6.10 15.95 -3.64
C LYS A 14 -5.43 15.32 -4.88
N GLY A 15 -6.22 14.73 -5.78
CA GLY A 15 -5.71 14.23 -7.07
C GLY A 15 -5.02 15.32 -7.88
N GLY A 16 -3.92 15.01 -8.56
CA GLY A 16 -3.22 15.95 -9.45
C GLY A 16 -2.32 17.00 -8.80
N VAL A 17 -2.18 17.05 -7.47
CA VAL A 17 -1.33 18.07 -6.79
C VAL A 17 0.17 17.73 -6.76
N GLY A 18 0.63 16.76 -7.55
CA GLY A 18 2.06 16.42 -7.68
C GLY A 18 2.62 15.52 -6.57
N LYS A 19 1.76 14.92 -5.74
CA LYS A 19 2.17 14.06 -4.63
C LYS A 19 3.17 12.95 -5.05
N SER A 20 3.00 12.30 -6.20
CA SER A 20 3.84 11.15 -6.60
C SER A 20 5.23 11.64 -6.97
N THR A 21 5.27 12.75 -7.70
CA THR A 21 6.50 13.48 -8.05
C THR A 21 7.23 13.96 -6.80
N THR A 22 6.53 14.57 -5.84
CA THR A 22 7.13 15.02 -4.58
C THR A 22 7.65 13.84 -3.76
N SER A 23 6.93 12.72 -3.70
CA SER A 23 7.37 11.50 -3.04
C SER A 23 8.66 10.96 -3.66
N ALA A 24 8.70 10.80 -4.98
CA ALA A 24 9.86 10.29 -5.69
C ALA A 24 11.08 11.21 -5.52
N ALA A 25 10.89 12.53 -5.65
CA ALA A 25 11.95 13.52 -5.45
C ALA A 25 12.51 13.50 -4.01
N LEU A 26 11.63 13.41 -3.01
CA LEU A 26 12.03 13.28 -1.61
C LEU A 26 12.81 11.99 -1.38
N ALA A 27 12.30 10.85 -1.88
CA ALA A 27 12.95 9.55 -1.74
C ALA A 27 14.36 9.54 -2.35
N LEU A 28 14.52 10.08 -3.55
CA LEU A 28 15.82 10.25 -4.22
C LEU A 28 16.78 11.12 -3.42
N LEU A 29 16.33 12.28 -2.95
CA LEU A 29 17.15 13.19 -2.14
C LEU A 29 17.68 12.52 -0.87
N LEU A 30 16.86 11.67 -0.24
CA LEU A 30 17.22 10.97 0.98
C LEU A 30 18.15 9.80 0.72
N ALA A 31 17.92 9.05 -0.37
CA ALA A 31 18.80 7.97 -0.82
C ALA A 31 20.21 8.49 -1.15
N GLN A 32 20.32 9.66 -1.79
CA GLN A 32 21.59 10.34 -2.05
C GLN A 32 22.37 10.69 -0.77
N LYS A 33 21.69 10.89 0.36
CA LYS A 33 22.31 11.09 1.68
C LYS A 33 22.71 9.78 2.36
N ARG A 34 22.81 8.68 1.60
CA ARG A 34 23.14 7.31 2.05
C ARG A 34 22.18 6.75 3.10
N LYS A 35 20.92 7.24 3.12
CA LYS A 35 19.85 6.63 3.92
C LYS A 35 19.20 5.54 3.11
N LYS A 36 18.94 4.37 3.69
CA LYS A 36 18.13 3.32 3.04
C LYS A 36 16.67 3.75 3.04
N ILE A 37 16.10 3.90 1.85
CA ILE A 37 14.72 4.37 1.64
C ILE A 37 13.89 3.27 0.98
N LEU A 38 12.66 3.13 1.45
CA LEU A 38 11.61 2.37 0.78
C LEU A 38 10.48 3.33 0.41
N LEU A 39 10.29 3.55 -0.89
CA LEU A 39 9.14 4.26 -1.43
C LEU A 39 8.00 3.26 -1.64
N VAL A 40 6.88 3.49 -0.97
CA VAL A 40 5.69 2.65 -1.08
C VAL A 40 4.59 3.45 -1.79
N SER A 41 4.13 2.91 -2.90
CA SER A 41 3.02 3.46 -3.68
C SER A 41 1.79 2.57 -3.55
N THR A 42 0.63 3.20 -3.36
CA THR A 42 -0.70 2.58 -3.48
C THR A 42 -1.42 3.05 -4.76
N ASP A 43 -0.68 3.69 -5.67
CA ASP A 43 -1.25 4.34 -6.85
C ASP A 43 -1.59 3.32 -7.95
N PRO A 44 -2.88 3.16 -8.34
CA PRO A 44 -3.27 2.23 -9.38
C PRO A 44 -2.78 2.63 -10.77
N ALA A 45 -2.33 3.88 -10.96
CA ALA A 45 -1.94 4.39 -12.28
C ALA A 45 -0.48 4.08 -12.69
N HIS A 46 0.27 3.25 -11.95
CA HIS A 46 1.70 2.94 -12.22
C HIS A 46 2.61 4.16 -12.36
N ASN A 47 2.19 5.31 -11.83
CA ASN A 47 2.91 6.57 -11.93
C ASN A 47 4.34 6.49 -11.35
N THR A 48 4.61 5.54 -10.45
CA THR A 48 5.95 5.40 -9.84
C THR A 48 6.90 4.77 -10.84
N GLY A 49 6.47 3.74 -11.57
CA GLY A 49 7.29 3.14 -12.64
C GLY A 49 7.72 4.15 -13.70
N ASP A 50 6.82 5.04 -14.12
CA ASP A 50 7.13 6.10 -15.09
C ASP A 50 8.18 7.09 -14.58
N LEU A 51 8.10 7.47 -13.29
CA LEU A 51 9.03 8.41 -12.67
C LEU A 51 10.47 7.87 -12.57
N PHE A 52 10.63 6.55 -12.50
CA PHE A 52 11.94 5.89 -12.43
C PHE A 52 12.32 5.17 -13.73
N HIS A 53 11.49 5.25 -14.78
CA HIS A 53 11.64 4.52 -16.04
C HIS A 53 11.84 3.00 -15.86
N ARG A 54 11.10 2.41 -14.91
CA ARG A 54 11.20 0.98 -14.55
C ARG A 54 9.84 0.41 -14.22
N ASN A 55 9.65 -0.88 -14.43
CA ASN A 55 8.43 -1.55 -14.02
C ASN A 55 8.58 -2.11 -12.60
N PHE A 56 7.74 -1.68 -11.66
CA PHE A 56 7.68 -2.18 -10.27
C PHE A 56 6.41 -2.99 -9.99
N SER A 57 5.71 -3.41 -11.04
CA SER A 57 4.47 -4.17 -10.93
C SER A 57 4.71 -5.52 -10.25
N GLY A 58 3.71 -5.98 -9.49
CA GLY A 58 3.69 -7.33 -8.92
C GLY A 58 3.89 -7.40 -7.41
N GLY A 59 3.75 -6.28 -6.69
CA GLY A 59 3.65 -6.29 -5.23
C GLY A 59 4.94 -6.66 -4.51
N LYS A 60 6.10 -6.49 -5.17
CA LYS A 60 7.42 -6.83 -4.65
C LYS A 60 8.26 -5.58 -4.42
N ILE A 61 9.17 -5.68 -3.47
CA ILE A 61 10.17 -4.65 -3.22
C ILE A 61 11.27 -4.83 -4.26
N GLU A 62 11.54 -3.78 -5.02
CA GLU A 62 12.57 -3.77 -6.06
C GLU A 62 13.45 -2.53 -5.93
N SER A 63 14.76 -2.69 -6.10
CA SER A 63 15.68 -1.55 -6.07
C SER A 63 15.44 -0.66 -7.27
N ALA A 64 15.17 0.63 -7.07
CA ALA A 64 15.10 1.64 -8.12
C ALA A 64 16.48 2.24 -8.42
N THR A 65 17.22 2.61 -7.36
CA THR A 65 18.60 3.11 -7.40
C THR A 65 19.38 2.63 -6.17
N GLU A 66 20.66 3.00 -6.06
CA GLU A 66 21.42 2.78 -4.82
C GLU A 66 20.68 3.45 -3.64
N ASN A 67 20.51 2.70 -2.54
CA ASN A 67 19.81 3.11 -1.32
C ASN A 67 18.31 3.47 -1.48
N LEU A 68 17.69 3.19 -2.63
CA LEU A 68 16.26 3.40 -2.86
C LEU A 68 15.60 2.14 -3.42
N ASP A 69 14.74 1.56 -2.62
CA ASP A 69 13.82 0.51 -3.02
C ASP A 69 12.41 1.08 -3.22
N VAL A 70 11.65 0.45 -4.11
CA VAL A 70 10.27 0.81 -4.44
C VAL A 70 9.38 -0.43 -4.26
N LEU A 71 8.18 -0.20 -3.73
CA LEU A 71 7.09 -1.17 -3.68
C LEU A 71 5.82 -0.51 -4.22
N GLU A 72 5.31 -0.99 -5.34
CA GLU A 72 3.93 -0.73 -5.75
C GLU A 72 3.02 -1.80 -5.14
N ILE A 73 2.14 -1.39 -4.23
CA ILE A 73 1.17 -2.29 -3.60
C ILE A 73 0.10 -2.65 -4.61
N ASP A 74 -0.12 -3.94 -4.77
CA ASP A 74 -1.28 -4.49 -5.46
C ASP A 74 -2.47 -4.53 -4.47
N SER A 75 -3.33 -3.52 -4.53
CA SER A 75 -4.46 -3.37 -3.60
C SER A 75 -5.43 -4.55 -3.66
N GLU A 76 -5.64 -5.14 -4.83
CA GLU A 76 -6.53 -6.29 -4.96
C GLU A 76 -5.91 -7.53 -4.32
N GLN A 77 -4.63 -7.77 -4.57
CA GLN A 77 -3.93 -8.90 -3.98
C GLN A 77 -3.86 -8.78 -2.46
N GLU A 78 -3.58 -7.58 -1.94
CA GLU A 78 -3.55 -7.37 -0.49
C GLU A 78 -4.95 -7.48 0.14
N SER A 79 -6.00 -7.03 -0.55
CA SER A 79 -7.39 -7.29 -0.12
C SER A 79 -7.69 -8.78 -0.02
N ARG A 80 -7.32 -9.57 -1.04
CA ARG A 80 -7.46 -11.04 -1.00
C ARG A 80 -6.67 -11.65 0.16
N ASN A 81 -5.43 -11.20 0.38
CA ASN A 81 -4.60 -11.69 1.48
C ASN A 81 -5.23 -11.39 2.84
N TYR A 82 -5.70 -10.16 3.04
CA TYR A 82 -6.35 -9.71 4.27
C TYR A 82 -7.59 -10.55 4.59
N ILE A 83 -8.49 -10.72 3.62
CA ILE A 83 -9.72 -11.50 3.78
C ILE A 83 -9.42 -12.97 4.09
N ASN A 84 -8.44 -13.56 3.41
CA ASN A 84 -8.00 -14.93 3.70
C ASN A 84 -7.43 -15.06 5.13
N GLY A 85 -6.69 -14.05 5.60
CA GLY A 85 -6.20 -13.97 6.97
C GLY A 85 -7.33 -13.92 7.99
N VAL A 86 -8.34 -13.07 7.77
CA VAL A 86 -9.54 -12.98 8.62
C VAL A 86 -10.27 -14.32 8.70
N LYS A 87 -10.55 -14.94 7.55
CA LYS A 87 -11.16 -16.28 7.49
C LYS A 87 -10.33 -17.32 8.23
N GLY A 88 -9.01 -17.30 8.06
CA GLY A 88 -8.08 -18.19 8.74
C GLY A 88 -8.16 -18.08 10.25
N ASN A 89 -8.17 -16.86 10.78
CA ASN A 89 -8.25 -16.60 12.23
C ASN A 89 -9.59 -17.05 12.83
N LEU A 90 -10.68 -16.97 12.07
CA LEU A 90 -12.01 -17.37 12.53
C LEU A 90 -12.24 -18.88 12.51
N LYS A 91 -11.52 -19.64 11.69
CA LYS A 91 -11.68 -21.11 11.59
C LYS A 91 -11.58 -21.85 12.92
N GLY A 92 -10.76 -21.35 13.86
CA GLY A 92 -10.60 -21.93 15.20
C GLY A 92 -11.57 -21.39 16.26
N LEU A 93 -12.35 -20.35 15.94
CA LEU A 93 -13.21 -19.63 16.89
C LEU A 93 -14.70 -19.93 16.68
N VAL A 94 -15.09 -20.48 15.53
CA VAL A 94 -16.49 -20.79 15.20
C VAL A 94 -16.71 -22.29 15.02
N LYS A 95 -17.94 -22.75 15.29
CA LYS A 95 -18.30 -24.17 15.10
C LYS A 95 -18.21 -24.54 13.62
N ALA A 96 -17.75 -25.76 13.34
CA ALA A 96 -17.59 -26.26 11.96
C ALA A 96 -18.86 -26.11 11.11
N THR A 97 -20.03 -26.30 11.71
CA THR A 97 -21.35 -26.16 11.05
C THR A 97 -21.71 -24.73 10.64
N MET A 98 -21.02 -23.71 11.17
CA MET A 98 -21.25 -22.30 10.84
C MET A 98 -20.14 -21.71 9.94
N LEU A 99 -19.08 -22.47 9.66
CA LEU A 99 -17.92 -21.96 8.91
C LEU A 99 -18.30 -21.46 7.51
N GLU A 100 -19.17 -22.18 6.81
CA GLU A 100 -19.60 -21.78 5.47
C GLU A 100 -20.34 -20.44 5.47
N GLU A 101 -21.31 -20.27 6.37
CA GLU A 101 -22.08 -19.02 6.45
C GLU A 101 -21.22 -17.83 6.90
N VAL A 102 -20.31 -18.05 7.86
CA VAL A 102 -19.34 -17.01 8.28
C VAL A 102 -18.44 -16.61 7.11
N ASN A 103 -17.91 -17.58 6.36
CA ASN A 103 -17.08 -17.29 5.19
C ASN A 103 -17.87 -16.49 4.14
N ARG A 104 -19.13 -16.86 3.88
CA ARG A 104 -20.00 -16.17 2.93
C ARG A 104 -20.22 -14.71 3.32
N GLN A 105 -20.47 -14.42 4.59
CA GLN A 105 -20.65 -13.05 5.08
C GLN A 105 -19.37 -12.22 4.94
N ILE A 106 -18.21 -12.82 5.21
CA ILE A 106 -16.92 -12.15 5.01
C ILE A 106 -16.70 -11.83 3.53
N ASP A 107 -17.02 -12.76 2.62
CA ASP A 107 -16.92 -12.51 1.18
C ASP A 107 -17.83 -11.37 0.71
N MET A 108 -19.04 -11.27 1.28
CA MET A 108 -19.95 -10.16 0.99
C MET A 108 -19.40 -8.81 1.50
N ALA A 109 -18.70 -8.79 2.63
CA ALA A 109 -18.11 -7.57 3.19
C ALA A 109 -16.79 -7.17 2.49
N ALA A 110 -16.09 -8.15 1.92
CA ALA A 110 -14.79 -7.99 1.27
C ALA A 110 -14.79 -7.05 0.05
N SER A 111 -15.94 -6.92 -0.63
CA SER A 111 -16.10 -6.03 -1.78
C SER A 111 -16.38 -4.58 -1.42
N SER A 112 -16.46 -4.26 -0.12
CA SER A 112 -16.69 -2.88 0.33
C SER A 112 -15.40 -2.04 0.25
N PRO A 113 -15.49 -0.73 -0.06
CA PRO A 113 -14.33 0.17 -0.03
C PRO A 113 -13.57 0.16 1.30
N GLY A 114 -14.29 0.02 2.42
CA GLY A 114 -13.67 -0.05 3.75
C GLY A 114 -12.81 -1.29 3.96
N ALA A 115 -13.13 -2.42 3.31
CA ALA A 115 -12.31 -3.63 3.38
C ALA A 115 -10.98 -3.45 2.61
N GLU A 116 -11.02 -2.78 1.46
CA GLU A 116 -9.82 -2.43 0.68
C GLU A 116 -8.91 -1.48 1.47
N GLU A 117 -9.47 -0.43 2.07
CA GLU A 117 -8.71 0.49 2.93
C GLU A 117 -8.08 -0.21 4.14
N ALA A 118 -8.82 -1.12 4.79
CA ALA A 118 -8.31 -1.90 5.91
C ALA A 118 -7.15 -2.84 5.49
N ALA A 119 -7.25 -3.47 4.32
CA ALA A 119 -6.20 -4.32 3.79
C ALA A 119 -4.93 -3.53 3.47
N LEU A 120 -5.06 -2.35 2.84
CA LEU A 120 -3.93 -1.46 2.59
C LEU A 120 -3.29 -1.00 3.90
N PHE A 121 -4.09 -0.61 4.89
CA PHE A 121 -3.59 -0.20 6.20
C PHE A 121 -2.83 -1.33 6.93
N ASP A 122 -3.35 -2.56 6.88
CA ASP A 122 -2.69 -3.75 7.43
C ASP A 122 -1.34 -3.99 6.74
N LYS A 123 -1.32 -3.93 5.40
CA LYS A 123 -0.08 -4.07 4.62
C LYS A 123 0.95 -3.02 5.01
N ILE A 124 0.55 -1.75 5.08
CA ILE A 124 1.43 -0.65 5.49
C ILE A 124 1.98 -0.93 6.89
N THR A 125 1.11 -1.27 7.85
CA THR A 125 1.50 -1.59 9.23
C THR A 125 2.52 -2.71 9.28
N SER A 126 2.29 -3.79 8.53
CA SER A 126 3.22 -4.91 8.39
C SER A 126 4.58 -4.48 7.82
N LEU A 127 4.60 -3.57 6.83
CA LEU A 127 5.84 -3.02 6.28
C LEU A 127 6.61 -2.18 7.32
N ILE A 128 5.90 -1.36 8.11
CA ILE A 128 6.52 -0.53 9.16
C ILE A 128 7.20 -1.42 10.20
N LEU A 129 6.48 -2.45 10.66
CA LEU A 129 6.96 -3.34 11.72
C LEU A 129 8.14 -4.20 11.27
N ARG A 130 8.19 -4.61 10.01
CA ARG A 130 9.27 -5.44 9.46
C ARG A 130 10.53 -4.64 9.10
N ASN A 131 10.39 -3.38 8.71
CA ASN A 131 11.49 -2.57 8.15
C ASN A 131 11.97 -1.46 9.10
N THR A 132 12.34 -1.81 10.33
CA THR A 132 12.71 -0.85 11.40
C THR A 132 13.96 0.00 11.10
N GLN A 133 14.77 -0.40 10.11
CA GLN A 133 15.99 0.30 9.67
C GLN A 133 15.84 1.09 8.36
N THR A 134 14.71 0.97 7.66
CA THR A 134 14.48 1.63 6.38
C THR A 134 13.51 2.79 6.57
N MET A 135 13.84 3.95 6.01
CA MET A 135 12.94 5.09 6.05
C MET A 135 11.83 4.89 5.02
N MET A 136 10.58 4.85 5.46
CA MET A 136 9.45 4.50 4.61
C MET A 136 8.64 5.73 4.22
N LEU A 137 8.45 5.93 2.92
CA LEU A 137 7.65 7.03 2.36
C LEU A 137 6.39 6.44 1.74
N LEU A 138 5.24 6.69 2.35
CA LEU A 138 3.95 6.24 1.84
C LEU A 138 3.24 7.39 1.12
N PHE A 139 2.81 7.11 -0.11
CA PHE A 139 1.90 7.96 -0.86
C PHE A 139 0.46 7.43 -0.79
N LEU A 140 -0.50 8.35 -0.61
CA LEU A 140 -1.93 8.07 -0.65
C LEU A 140 -2.57 8.75 -1.86
N THR A 141 -3.19 7.99 -2.75
CA THR A 141 -4.08 8.54 -3.78
C THR A 141 -5.53 8.16 -3.51
N GLN A 142 -6.42 9.00 -4.02
CA GLN A 142 -7.85 8.92 -3.82
C GLN A 142 -8.40 7.77 -4.68
N HIS A 143 -9.07 6.81 -4.04
CA HIS A 143 -10.06 5.97 -4.69
C HIS A 143 -11.11 6.92 -5.28
N ARG A 144 -11.23 7.00 -6.61
CA ARG A 144 -12.44 7.55 -7.21
C ARG A 144 -13.48 6.45 -7.05
N PRO A 145 -14.59 6.66 -6.32
CA PRO A 145 -15.73 5.78 -6.51
C PRO A 145 -16.11 5.91 -7.99
N ASP A 146 -16.22 4.80 -8.69
CA ASP A 146 -16.83 4.76 -10.00
C ASP A 146 -18.21 5.41 -9.88
N ILE A 147 -18.31 6.66 -10.31
CA ILE A 147 -19.58 7.19 -10.74
C ILE A 147 -19.86 6.41 -12.02
N GLN A 148 -20.59 5.30 -11.90
CA GLN A 148 -21.39 4.80 -12.99
C GLN A 148 -22.31 5.96 -13.39
N SER A 149 -21.86 6.75 -14.36
CA SER A 149 -22.71 7.63 -15.14
C SER A 149 -23.75 6.75 -15.78
N GLY A 150 -25.00 7.01 -15.45
CA GLY A 150 -26.12 6.28 -16.03
C GLY A 150 -26.11 6.32 -17.56
N SER A 151 -26.54 5.20 -18.10
CA SER A 151 -27.24 5.08 -19.38
C SER A 151 -28.19 3.89 -19.25
#